data_AF-A0A849FKE6-F1
#
_entry.id   AF-A0A849FKE6-F1
#
_cell.length_a   1.000
_cell.length_b   1.000
_cell.length_c   1.000
_cell.angle_alpha   90.00
_cell.angle_beta   90.00
_cell.angle_gamma   90.00
#
_symmetry.space_group_name_H-M   'P 1'
#
loop_
_entity.id
_entity.type
_entity.pdbx_description
1 polymer ?
#
loop_
_entity_poly.entity_id
_entity_poly.type
_entity_poly.pdbx_seq_one_letter_code
_entity_poly.pdbx_strand_id
1 'polypeptide(L)'
;PSMAWRVVNAGKAFDHAVARGATPYTGTNKTMEVPAIMGIGGSLIYFIDQYYENNPYNAEFNWIDTAHPEGIGLYYIDHLTHNVHKGNMDTWFRFYGNLFNFREIRFFDIQGKHTGLYSRALTSPCGRIRIPINEDRGSEGQIVEYLKRYNGEGIQHIAVGAKDIYAATDAIADLGTRFMPKPPETYYALSKARVAGHEEPLERMKRHGILIDGEGVVDGGETRILLQIFSKTVIGPIFFEFIQRKGDDGFGEGNFQALFESIEADQIARGVLTAS
;
A
#
# COMPACT_ATOMS: atom_id res chain seq x y z
N PRO A 1 -10.23 8.38 10.21
CA PRO A 1 -9.22 8.19 9.14
C PRO A 1 -9.75 8.81 7.84
N SER A 2 -8.88 9.20 6.91
CA SER A 2 -9.31 9.79 5.64
C SER A 2 -8.23 9.66 4.58
N MET A 3 -8.66 9.70 3.31
CA MET A 3 -7.82 9.84 2.14
C MET A 3 -8.31 11.02 1.30
N ALA A 4 -7.40 11.68 0.59
CA ALA A 4 -7.73 12.84 -0.22
C ALA A 4 -7.23 12.64 -1.65
N TRP A 5 -8.12 12.78 -2.62
CA TRP A 5 -7.85 12.46 -4.01
C TRP A 5 -7.86 13.73 -4.85
N ARG A 6 -6.80 13.90 -5.65
CA ARG A 6 -6.77 14.98 -6.62
C ARG A 6 -7.74 14.70 -7.75
N VAL A 7 -8.61 15.66 -8.03
CA VAL A 7 -9.59 15.64 -9.10
C VAL A 7 -9.55 16.96 -9.86
N VAL A 8 -10.09 17.00 -11.08
CA VAL A 8 -10.11 18.24 -11.88
C VAL A 8 -11.10 19.27 -11.34
N ASN A 9 -12.21 18.80 -10.75
CA ASN A 9 -13.24 19.65 -10.17
C ASN A 9 -13.91 18.89 -9.02
N ALA A 10 -13.81 19.43 -7.80
CA ALA A 10 -14.24 18.75 -6.59
C ALA A 10 -15.76 18.61 -6.52
N GLY A 11 -16.50 19.66 -6.86
CA GLY A 11 -17.97 19.65 -6.89
C GLY A 11 -18.53 18.63 -7.87
N LYS A 12 -18.02 18.61 -9.11
CA LYS A 12 -18.45 17.66 -10.14
C LYS A 12 -18.12 16.21 -9.76
N ALA A 13 -16.95 15.97 -9.16
CA ALA A 13 -16.56 14.64 -8.70
C ALA A 13 -17.46 14.16 -7.55
N PHE A 14 -17.77 15.05 -6.60
CA PHE A 14 -18.68 14.79 -5.50
C PHE A 14 -20.10 14.46 -6.00
N ASP A 15 -20.69 15.33 -6.83
CA ASP A 15 -22.04 15.14 -7.37
C ASP A 15 -22.14 13.82 -8.16
N HIS A 16 -21.11 13.50 -8.95
CA HIS A 16 -21.03 12.23 -9.66
C HIS A 16 -21.02 11.04 -8.69
N ALA A 17 -20.16 11.07 -7.67
CA ALA A 17 -20.06 9.98 -6.71
C ALA A 17 -21.38 9.75 -5.97
N VAL A 18 -22.04 10.83 -5.51
CA VAL A 18 -23.34 10.76 -4.84
C VAL A 18 -24.42 10.23 -5.78
N ALA A 19 -24.49 10.72 -7.03
CA ALA A 19 -25.42 10.21 -8.04
C ALA A 19 -25.20 8.72 -8.39
N ARG A 20 -23.99 8.20 -8.14
CA ARG A 20 -23.63 6.78 -8.30
C ARG A 20 -23.80 5.96 -7.02
N GLY A 21 -24.37 6.53 -5.97
CA GLY A 21 -24.74 5.83 -4.73
C GLY A 21 -23.73 5.95 -3.59
N ALA A 22 -22.72 6.83 -3.70
CA ALA A 22 -21.86 7.14 -2.56
C ALA A 22 -22.63 7.91 -1.48
N THR A 23 -22.37 7.59 -0.22
CA THR A 23 -22.92 8.35 0.92
C THR A 23 -22.12 9.65 1.09
N PRO A 24 -22.74 10.83 0.92
CA PRO A 24 -22.07 12.11 1.18
C PRO A 24 -21.74 12.26 2.67
N TYR A 25 -20.62 12.87 2.99
CA TYR A 25 -20.29 13.24 4.35
C TYR A 25 -20.67 14.69 4.63
N THR A 26 -21.63 14.89 5.55
CA THR A 26 -22.18 16.20 5.92
C THR A 26 -21.80 16.63 7.33
N GLY A 27 -20.89 15.89 7.99
CA GLY A 27 -20.38 16.22 9.31
C GLY A 27 -19.58 17.52 9.31
N THR A 28 -19.55 18.19 10.46
CA THR A 28 -18.82 19.47 10.68
C THR A 28 -17.41 19.28 11.20
N ASN A 29 -16.99 18.03 11.43
CA ASN A 29 -15.68 17.66 11.97
C ASN A 29 -14.72 17.17 10.87
N LYS A 30 -14.86 17.72 9.66
CA LYS A 30 -13.88 17.49 8.59
C LYS A 30 -12.54 18.12 8.98
N THR A 31 -11.47 17.50 8.50
CA THR A 31 -10.11 18.07 8.62
C THR A 31 -9.90 19.20 7.62
N MET A 32 -10.55 19.11 6.45
CA MET A 32 -10.50 20.11 5.39
C MET A 32 -11.92 20.46 4.94
N GLU A 33 -12.19 21.74 4.70
CA GLU A 33 -13.47 22.26 4.22
C GLU A 33 -13.67 22.05 2.71
N VAL A 34 -13.53 20.81 2.29
CA VAL A 34 -13.69 20.32 0.91
C VAL A 34 -14.75 19.23 0.84
N PRO A 35 -15.35 18.97 -0.34
CA PRO A 35 -16.34 17.90 -0.51
C PRO A 35 -15.77 16.52 -0.17
N ALA A 36 -16.57 15.68 0.49
CA ALA A 36 -16.15 14.33 0.89
C ALA A 36 -17.31 13.33 0.89
N ILE A 37 -16.98 12.06 0.64
CA ILE A 37 -17.91 10.92 0.77
C ILE A 37 -17.38 9.94 1.81
N MET A 38 -18.25 9.04 2.27
CA MET A 38 -17.85 7.89 3.09
C MET A 38 -17.10 6.85 2.25
N GLY A 39 -15.97 6.38 2.75
CA GLY A 39 -15.14 5.32 2.20
C GLY A 39 -14.91 4.18 3.19
N ILE A 40 -13.82 3.44 3.00
CA ILE A 40 -13.47 2.23 3.76
C ILE A 40 -13.56 2.43 5.27
N GLY A 41 -14.23 1.53 5.98
CA GLY A 41 -14.25 1.55 7.45
C GLY A 41 -14.76 2.87 8.07
N GLY A 42 -15.62 3.60 7.36
CA GLY A 42 -16.09 4.92 7.80
C GLY A 42 -15.09 6.06 7.62
N SER A 43 -13.98 5.83 6.90
CA SER A 43 -13.05 6.88 6.50
C SER A 43 -13.70 7.86 5.51
N LEU A 44 -13.12 9.05 5.38
CA LEU A 44 -13.55 10.03 4.39
C LEU A 44 -12.68 9.92 3.13
N ILE A 45 -13.31 10.06 1.96
CA ILE A 45 -12.62 10.33 0.69
C ILE A 45 -12.90 11.78 0.33
N TYR A 46 -11.90 12.64 0.49
CA TYR A 46 -11.96 14.05 0.12
C TYR A 46 -11.65 14.24 -1.37
N PHE A 47 -12.37 15.15 -2.02
CA PHE A 47 -12.10 15.58 -3.39
C PHE A 47 -11.38 16.92 -3.40
N ILE A 48 -10.15 16.92 -3.93
CA ILE A 48 -9.26 18.09 -3.92
C ILE A 48 -9.02 18.54 -5.36
N ASP A 49 -9.43 19.75 -5.71
CA ASP A 49 -9.15 20.36 -7.03
C ASP A 49 -8.14 21.50 -6.99
N GLN A 50 -7.67 21.88 -5.80
CA GLN A 50 -6.56 22.80 -5.59
C GLN A 50 -5.29 22.02 -5.20
N TYR A 51 -4.22 22.14 -5.98
CA TYR A 51 -2.97 21.43 -5.71
C TYR A 51 -1.77 22.18 -6.31
N TYR A 52 -0.55 21.80 -5.89
CA TYR A 52 0.69 22.57 -6.10
C TYR A 52 0.63 23.92 -5.36
N GLU A 53 0.82 25.04 -6.05
CA GLU A 53 0.86 26.37 -5.42
C GLU A 53 -0.46 26.75 -4.73
N ASN A 54 -1.61 26.34 -5.28
CA ASN A 54 -2.94 26.70 -4.74
C ASN A 54 -3.44 25.78 -3.62
N ASN A 55 -2.66 24.77 -3.20
CA ASN A 55 -3.07 23.66 -2.31
C ASN A 55 -3.99 24.05 -1.11
N PRO A 56 -4.83 23.12 -0.61
CA PRO A 56 -5.77 23.40 0.49
C PRO A 56 -5.07 23.76 1.81
N TYR A 57 -3.81 23.34 2.00
CA TYR A 57 -3.10 23.57 3.25
C TYR A 57 -2.86 25.05 3.52
N ASN A 58 -2.65 25.85 2.47
CA ASN A 58 -2.46 27.29 2.58
C ASN A 58 -3.66 28.04 3.19
N ALA A 59 -4.87 27.52 2.99
CA ALA A 59 -6.08 28.14 3.51
C ALA A 59 -6.46 27.60 4.90
N GLU A 60 -6.09 26.36 5.21
CA GLU A 60 -6.64 25.62 6.34
C GLU A 60 -5.63 25.35 7.48
N PHE A 61 -4.34 25.58 7.24
CA PHE A 61 -3.28 25.31 8.21
C PHE A 61 -2.31 26.49 8.35
N ASN A 62 -1.72 26.60 9.54
CA ASN A 62 -0.60 27.51 9.79
C ASN A 62 0.71 26.76 9.56
N TRP A 63 1.54 27.26 8.65
CA TRP A 63 2.88 26.74 8.41
C TRP A 63 3.77 26.99 9.64
N ILE A 64 4.46 25.95 10.11
CA ILE A 64 5.42 26.03 11.22
C ILE A 64 6.87 26.01 10.76
N ASP A 65 7.10 25.69 9.48
CA ASP A 65 8.41 25.60 8.84
C ASP A 65 8.24 25.77 7.32
N THR A 66 9.34 25.76 6.59
CA THR A 66 9.41 25.86 5.13
C THR A 66 8.73 24.66 4.49
N ALA A 67 7.86 24.93 3.50
CA ALA A 67 7.23 23.89 2.71
C ALA A 67 8.27 23.10 1.89
N HIS A 68 7.92 21.84 1.57
CA HIS A 68 8.74 20.95 0.74
C HIS A 68 10.15 20.63 1.31
N PRO A 69 10.27 20.15 2.55
CA PRO A 69 11.55 19.67 3.05
C PRO A 69 12.05 18.50 2.18
N GLU A 70 13.36 18.44 1.94
CA GLU A 70 13.96 17.38 1.11
C GLU A 70 13.78 15.98 1.73
N GLY A 71 13.78 15.92 3.06
CA GLY A 71 13.59 14.69 3.82
C GLY A 71 14.68 13.68 3.53
N ILE A 72 14.28 12.40 3.41
CA ILE A 72 15.17 11.25 3.24
C ILE A 72 14.92 10.52 1.91
N GLY A 73 14.45 11.25 0.89
CA GLY A 73 14.23 10.72 -0.45
C GLY A 73 12.90 9.96 -0.67
N LEU A 74 11.97 10.01 0.30
CA LEU A 74 10.59 9.56 0.14
C LEU A 74 9.77 10.68 -0.50
N TYR A 75 9.03 10.38 -1.58
CA TYR A 75 8.52 11.47 -2.44
C TYR A 75 7.08 11.32 -2.96
N TYR A 76 6.44 10.16 -2.81
CA TYR A 76 5.02 9.99 -3.14
C TYR A 76 4.39 8.79 -2.43
N ILE A 77 3.06 8.75 -2.38
CA ILE A 77 2.30 7.56 -1.99
C ILE A 77 2.11 6.71 -3.24
N ASP A 78 2.66 5.49 -3.24
CA ASP A 78 2.60 4.57 -4.37
C ASP A 78 1.26 3.84 -4.46
N HIS A 79 0.85 3.28 -3.33
CA HIS A 79 -0.41 2.59 -3.16
C HIS A 79 -0.77 2.48 -1.68
N LEU A 80 -1.99 2.03 -1.42
CA LEU A 80 -2.46 1.68 -0.09
C LEU A 80 -3.40 0.49 -0.19
N THR A 81 -3.51 -0.33 0.85
CA THR A 81 -4.35 -1.53 0.83
C THR A 81 -5.66 -1.32 1.58
N HIS A 82 -6.63 -2.20 1.31
CA HIS A 82 -7.80 -2.36 2.16
C HIS A 82 -7.93 -3.80 2.62
N ASN A 83 -7.92 -4.01 3.94
CA ASN A 83 -8.32 -5.28 4.51
C ASN A 83 -9.81 -5.23 4.81
N VAL A 84 -10.55 -6.20 4.26
CA VAL A 84 -12.01 -6.23 4.28
C VAL A 84 -12.50 -7.55 4.89
N HIS A 85 -13.73 -7.55 5.40
CA HIS A 85 -14.36 -8.77 5.86
C HIS A 85 -14.56 -9.74 4.68
N LYS A 86 -14.53 -11.04 4.97
CA LYS A 86 -14.78 -12.07 3.97
C LYS A 86 -16.11 -11.84 3.24
N GLY A 87 -16.07 -11.78 1.92
CA GLY A 87 -17.22 -11.49 1.06
C GLY A 87 -17.37 -10.01 0.69
N ASN A 88 -16.64 -9.09 1.34
CA ASN A 88 -16.70 -7.66 1.04
C ASN A 88 -15.72 -7.21 -0.04
N MET A 89 -14.84 -8.10 -0.56
CA MET A 89 -13.97 -7.75 -1.68
C MET A 89 -14.76 -7.25 -2.90
N ASP A 90 -15.86 -7.91 -3.25
CA ASP A 90 -16.73 -7.50 -4.37
C ASP A 90 -17.49 -6.21 -4.06
N THR A 91 -17.79 -5.93 -2.80
CA THR A 91 -18.41 -4.67 -2.37
C THR A 91 -17.47 -3.51 -2.66
N TRP A 92 -16.22 -3.59 -2.21
CA TRP A 92 -15.22 -2.53 -2.41
C TRP A 92 -14.74 -2.43 -3.85
N PHE A 93 -14.66 -3.55 -4.57
CA PHE A 93 -14.42 -3.52 -6.02
C PHE A 93 -15.52 -2.74 -6.76
N ARG A 94 -16.78 -3.03 -6.48
CA ARG A 94 -17.91 -2.30 -7.09
C ARG A 94 -17.94 -0.84 -6.66
N PHE A 95 -17.61 -0.52 -5.41
CA PHE A 95 -17.48 0.86 -4.94
C PHE A 95 -16.48 1.64 -5.80
N TYR A 96 -15.23 1.18 -5.93
CA TYR A 96 -14.22 1.88 -6.71
C TYR A 96 -14.48 1.83 -8.22
N GLY A 97 -15.01 0.72 -8.73
CA GLY A 97 -15.36 0.55 -10.13
C GLY A 97 -16.53 1.45 -10.57
N ASN A 98 -17.59 1.53 -9.79
CA ASN A 98 -18.79 2.30 -10.13
C ASN A 98 -18.60 3.82 -9.96
N LEU A 99 -17.90 4.23 -8.90
CA LEU A 99 -17.70 5.65 -8.59
C LEU A 99 -16.56 6.28 -9.38
N PHE A 100 -15.49 5.54 -9.63
CA PHE A 100 -14.23 6.09 -10.12
C PHE A 100 -13.65 5.34 -11.31
N ASN A 101 -14.36 4.34 -11.84
CA ASN A 101 -13.95 3.54 -12.98
C ASN A 101 -12.61 2.79 -12.76
N PHE A 102 -12.30 2.43 -11.51
CA PHE A 102 -11.16 1.56 -11.22
C PHE A 102 -11.34 0.20 -11.90
N ARG A 103 -10.23 -0.41 -12.30
CA ARG A 103 -10.21 -1.71 -12.94
C ARG A 103 -9.36 -2.68 -12.13
N GLU A 104 -9.83 -3.93 -12.07
CA GLU A 104 -8.99 -5.03 -11.62
C GLU A 104 -7.93 -5.27 -12.69
N ILE A 105 -6.66 -5.19 -12.29
CA ILE A 105 -5.53 -5.47 -13.17
C ILE A 105 -4.88 -6.83 -12.88
N ARG A 106 -5.10 -7.35 -11.67
CA ARG A 106 -4.58 -8.64 -11.22
C ARG A 106 -5.40 -9.16 -10.04
N PHE A 107 -5.60 -10.46 -10.02
CA PHE A 107 -6.09 -11.21 -8.87
C PHE A 107 -4.97 -12.11 -8.36
N PHE A 108 -4.79 -12.15 -7.05
CA PHE A 108 -3.82 -13.01 -6.38
C PHE A 108 -4.53 -13.98 -5.46
N ASP A 109 -4.04 -15.21 -5.50
CA ASP A 109 -4.45 -16.27 -4.62
C ASP A 109 -3.26 -16.82 -3.85
N ILE A 110 -3.09 -16.34 -2.62
CA ILE A 110 -1.86 -16.50 -1.85
C ILE A 110 -2.07 -17.52 -0.74
N GLN A 111 -1.13 -18.46 -0.64
CA GLN A 111 -1.08 -19.47 0.42
C GLN A 111 0.30 -19.44 1.07
N GLY A 112 0.35 -19.21 2.38
CA GLY A 112 1.52 -19.51 3.18
C GLY A 112 1.48 -20.94 3.70
N LYS A 113 2.20 -21.19 4.79
CA LYS A 113 2.30 -22.54 5.35
C LYS A 113 1.07 -22.92 6.17
N HIS A 114 0.45 -21.94 6.81
CA HIS A 114 -0.66 -22.18 7.74
C HIS A 114 -1.94 -21.43 7.33
N THR A 115 -1.81 -20.31 6.63
CA THR A 115 -2.92 -19.42 6.29
C THR A 115 -2.86 -18.96 4.82
N GLY A 116 -3.90 -18.28 4.33
CA GLY A 116 -3.92 -17.74 2.98
C GLY A 116 -4.89 -16.57 2.82
N LEU A 117 -4.72 -15.78 1.77
CA LEU A 117 -5.57 -14.63 1.47
C LEU A 117 -5.89 -14.55 -0.04
N TYR A 118 -6.99 -13.89 -0.36
CA TYR A 118 -7.27 -13.40 -1.70
C TYR A 118 -6.95 -11.91 -1.78
N SER A 119 -6.36 -11.47 -2.88
CA SER A 119 -6.13 -10.05 -3.14
C SER A 119 -6.57 -9.66 -4.54
N ARG A 120 -7.32 -8.56 -4.63
CA ARG A 120 -7.72 -7.95 -5.90
C ARG A 120 -7.04 -6.60 -6.05
N ALA A 121 -6.11 -6.49 -6.99
CA ALA A 121 -5.38 -5.26 -7.25
C ALA A 121 -6.17 -4.33 -8.17
N LEU A 122 -6.62 -3.20 -7.64
CA LEU A 122 -7.34 -2.18 -8.39
C LEU A 122 -6.44 -1.03 -8.81
N THR A 123 -6.61 -0.54 -10.03
CA THR A 123 -5.93 0.65 -10.53
C THR A 123 -6.93 1.66 -11.08
N SER A 124 -6.73 2.93 -10.72
CA SER A 124 -7.47 4.07 -11.26
C SER A 124 -7.26 4.27 -12.77
N PRO A 125 -8.20 4.92 -13.48
CA PRO A 125 -8.05 5.22 -14.91
C PRO A 125 -6.80 6.05 -15.25
N CYS A 126 -6.29 6.85 -14.31
CA CYS A 126 -5.09 7.66 -14.52
C CYS A 126 -3.78 6.90 -14.20
N GLY A 127 -3.86 5.64 -13.78
CA GLY A 127 -2.70 4.80 -13.46
C GLY A 127 -1.94 5.18 -12.19
N ARG A 128 -2.43 6.17 -11.42
CA ARG A 128 -1.69 6.71 -10.26
C ARG A 128 -2.15 6.16 -8.92
N ILE A 129 -3.45 5.94 -8.76
CA ILE A 129 -4.02 5.37 -7.54
C ILE A 129 -4.15 3.86 -7.73
N ARG A 130 -3.55 3.12 -6.80
CA ARG A 130 -3.52 1.65 -6.74
C ARG A 130 -4.01 1.21 -5.37
N ILE A 131 -4.94 0.26 -5.36
CA ILE A 131 -5.63 -0.20 -4.15
C ILE A 131 -5.82 -1.71 -4.20
N PRO A 132 -4.91 -2.51 -3.62
CA PRO A 132 -5.17 -3.91 -3.36
C PRO A 132 -6.23 -4.07 -2.27
N ILE A 133 -7.27 -4.85 -2.56
CA ILE A 133 -8.30 -5.23 -1.59
C ILE A 133 -8.04 -6.67 -1.18
N ASN A 134 -7.86 -6.91 0.12
CA ASN A 134 -7.49 -8.21 0.68
C ASN A 134 -8.60 -8.74 1.57
N GLU A 135 -8.93 -10.02 1.39
CA GLU A 135 -9.79 -10.75 2.33
C GLU A 135 -9.17 -12.11 2.67
N ASP A 136 -9.46 -12.64 3.86
CA ASP A 136 -8.91 -13.92 4.30
C ASP A 136 -9.58 -15.10 3.58
N ARG A 137 -8.81 -16.15 3.27
CA ARG A 137 -9.40 -17.42 2.78
C ARG A 137 -10.12 -18.14 3.91
N GLY A 138 -9.53 -18.11 5.09
CA GLY A 138 -10.00 -18.78 6.30
C GLY A 138 -10.57 -17.82 7.33
N SER A 139 -10.43 -18.19 8.60
CA SER A 139 -10.93 -17.45 9.76
C SER A 139 -9.85 -17.08 10.78
N GLU A 140 -8.59 -17.42 10.51
CA GLU A 140 -7.48 -17.29 11.47
C GLU A 140 -6.25 -16.58 10.88
N GLY A 141 -6.30 -16.19 9.61
CA GLY A 141 -5.17 -15.53 8.96
C GLY A 141 -4.96 -14.07 9.37
N GLN A 142 -3.89 -13.50 8.81
CA GLN A 142 -3.46 -12.13 9.08
C GLN A 142 -4.52 -11.05 8.82
N ILE A 143 -5.44 -11.28 7.88
CA ILE A 143 -6.50 -10.32 7.58
C ILE A 143 -7.51 -10.31 8.73
N VAL A 144 -7.83 -11.48 9.30
CA VAL A 144 -8.72 -11.58 10.47
C VAL A 144 -8.07 -10.96 11.71
N GLU A 145 -6.78 -11.15 11.94
CA GLU A 145 -6.07 -10.47 13.04
C GLU A 145 -6.17 -8.94 12.87
N TYR A 146 -5.91 -8.43 11.66
CA TYR A 146 -6.03 -7.01 11.36
C TYR A 146 -7.43 -6.49 11.70
N LEU A 147 -8.49 -7.14 11.20
CA LEU A 147 -9.87 -6.68 11.40
C LEU A 147 -10.25 -6.61 12.88
N LYS A 148 -9.80 -7.58 13.68
CA LYS A 148 -10.00 -7.60 15.15
C LYS A 148 -9.25 -6.46 15.84
N ARG A 149 -7.98 -6.24 15.49
CA ARG A 149 -7.13 -5.20 16.11
C ARG A 149 -7.52 -3.78 15.68
N TYR A 150 -7.96 -3.62 14.44
CA TYR A 150 -8.40 -2.34 13.86
C TYR A 150 -9.85 -2.01 14.22
N ASN A 151 -10.62 -3.01 14.68
CA ASN A 151 -12.06 -2.92 14.96
C ASN A 151 -12.90 -2.59 13.71
N GLY A 152 -12.59 -3.26 12.59
CA GLY A 152 -13.31 -3.14 11.33
C GLY A 152 -12.40 -3.17 10.10
N GLU A 153 -12.97 -2.86 8.95
CA GLU A 153 -12.24 -2.75 7.68
C GLU A 153 -11.43 -1.46 7.64
N GLY A 154 -10.33 -1.44 6.89
CA GLY A 154 -9.51 -0.25 6.81
C GLY A 154 -8.23 -0.43 6.02
N ILE A 155 -7.39 0.61 6.09
CA ILE A 155 -6.09 0.62 5.45
C ILE A 155 -5.09 -0.15 6.29
N GLN A 156 -4.58 -1.27 5.77
CA GLN A 156 -3.55 -2.05 6.46
C GLN A 156 -2.17 -1.44 6.30
N HIS A 157 -1.82 -1.04 5.08
CA HIS A 157 -0.55 -0.40 4.82
C HIS A 157 -0.62 0.69 3.78
N ILE A 158 0.38 1.57 3.85
CA ILE A 158 0.61 2.66 2.92
C ILE A 158 2.02 2.48 2.36
N ALA A 159 2.14 2.36 1.06
CA ALA A 159 3.41 2.28 0.37
C ALA A 159 3.88 3.67 -0.03
N VAL A 160 5.14 3.97 0.31
CA VAL A 160 5.77 5.27 0.07
C VAL A 160 6.95 5.06 -0.87
N GLY A 161 6.92 5.75 -1.99
CA GLY A 161 7.95 5.64 -3.00
C GLY A 161 9.25 6.34 -2.61
N ALA A 162 10.37 5.65 -2.81
CA ALA A 162 11.72 6.11 -2.54
C ALA A 162 12.51 6.34 -3.83
N LYS A 163 13.29 7.44 -3.89
CA LYS A 163 14.23 7.69 -5.00
C LYS A 163 15.41 6.71 -4.98
N ASP A 164 15.90 6.41 -3.78
CA ASP A 164 16.89 5.40 -3.48
C ASP A 164 16.42 4.64 -2.24
N ILE A 165 15.89 3.43 -2.45
CA ILE A 165 15.36 2.62 -1.35
C ILE A 165 16.45 2.24 -0.36
N TYR A 166 17.71 2.09 -0.78
CA TYR A 166 18.78 1.68 0.12
C TYR A 166 19.14 2.80 1.08
N ALA A 167 19.32 4.01 0.57
CA ALA A 167 19.60 5.19 1.39
C ALA A 167 18.42 5.54 2.29
N ALA A 168 17.19 5.51 1.76
CA ALA A 168 15.99 5.79 2.55
C ALA A 168 15.79 4.78 3.68
N THR A 169 16.02 3.48 3.40
CA THR A 169 15.89 2.40 4.38
C THR A 169 16.93 2.52 5.49
N ASP A 170 18.19 2.83 5.17
CA ASP A 170 19.23 3.10 6.17
C ASP A 170 18.79 4.26 7.07
N ALA A 171 18.35 5.38 6.48
CA ALA A 171 17.98 6.59 7.21
C ALA A 171 16.78 6.38 8.15
N ILE A 172 15.70 5.73 7.70
CA ILE A 172 14.56 5.45 8.59
C ILE A 172 14.90 4.44 9.69
N ALA A 173 15.84 3.51 9.43
CA ALA A 173 16.29 2.56 10.43
C ALA A 173 17.08 3.27 11.55
N ASP A 174 17.95 4.21 11.17
CA ASP A 174 18.71 5.05 12.11
C ASP A 174 17.79 5.96 12.94
N LEU A 175 16.64 6.35 12.38
CA LEU A 175 15.56 7.06 13.10
C LEU A 175 14.68 6.13 13.96
N GLY A 176 14.97 4.83 14.00
CA GLY A 176 14.36 3.86 14.91
C GLY A 176 13.29 2.96 14.28
N THR A 177 12.97 3.11 12.99
CA THR A 177 12.03 2.23 12.29
C THR A 177 12.52 0.79 12.36
N ARG A 178 11.62 -0.12 12.74
CA ARG A 178 11.86 -1.57 12.72
C ARG A 178 11.18 -2.18 11.50
N PHE A 179 11.84 -3.12 10.85
CA PHE A 179 11.29 -3.86 9.71
C PHE A 179 10.77 -5.24 10.09
N MET A 180 9.96 -5.81 9.22
CA MET A 180 9.54 -7.21 9.28
C MET A 180 10.75 -8.16 9.22
N PRO A 181 10.60 -9.42 9.69
CA PRO A 181 11.67 -10.41 9.59
C PRO A 181 12.21 -10.54 8.16
N LYS A 182 13.55 -10.58 8.06
CA LYS A 182 14.23 -10.71 6.77
C LYS A 182 13.98 -12.10 6.16
N PRO A 183 13.91 -12.21 4.83
CA PRO A 183 13.99 -13.50 4.16
C PRO A 183 15.30 -14.24 4.48
N PRO A 184 15.34 -15.58 4.33
CA PRO A 184 16.56 -16.36 4.48
C PRO A 184 17.60 -15.99 3.43
N GLU A 185 18.89 -16.27 3.67
CA GLU A 185 19.98 -15.96 2.72
C GLU A 185 19.75 -16.57 1.32
N THR A 186 19.11 -17.74 1.26
CA THR A 186 18.75 -18.42 0.02
C THR A 186 17.83 -17.58 -0.87
N TYR A 187 16.97 -16.72 -0.30
CA TYR A 187 16.13 -15.79 -1.06
C TYR A 187 16.98 -14.86 -1.93
N TYR A 188 18.08 -14.34 -1.37
CA TYR A 188 19.00 -13.43 -2.04
C TYR A 188 19.90 -14.15 -3.03
N ALA A 189 20.36 -15.36 -2.69
CA ALA A 189 21.13 -16.19 -3.61
C ALA A 189 20.33 -16.51 -4.90
N LEU A 190 19.02 -16.70 -4.77
CA LEU A 190 18.12 -17.01 -5.89
C LEU A 190 17.57 -15.77 -6.62
N SER A 191 17.89 -14.56 -6.17
CA SER A 191 17.37 -13.31 -6.76
C SER A 191 17.70 -13.17 -8.26
N LYS A 192 18.91 -13.55 -8.67
CA LYS A 192 19.37 -13.52 -10.07
C LYS A 192 18.59 -14.48 -10.98
N ALA A 193 18.09 -15.58 -10.41
CA ALA A 193 17.23 -16.51 -11.14
C ALA A 193 15.78 -15.98 -11.22
N ARG A 194 15.32 -15.28 -10.17
CA ARG A 194 13.99 -14.65 -10.15
C ARG A 194 13.89 -13.48 -11.13
N VAL A 195 14.88 -12.58 -11.11
CA VAL A 195 14.92 -11.38 -11.96
C VAL A 195 16.18 -11.42 -12.82
N ALA A 196 16.11 -12.12 -13.94
CA ALA A 196 17.27 -12.30 -14.81
C ALA A 196 17.87 -10.95 -15.26
N GLY A 197 19.18 -10.79 -15.05
CA GLY A 197 19.92 -9.60 -15.45
C GLY A 197 19.91 -8.44 -14.45
N HIS A 198 19.22 -8.54 -13.31
CA HIS A 198 19.26 -7.45 -12.32
C HIS A 198 20.68 -7.22 -11.79
N GLU A 199 21.07 -5.98 -11.48
CA GLU A 199 22.40 -5.63 -10.93
C GLU A 199 22.34 -5.16 -9.46
N GLU A 200 21.19 -5.30 -8.81
CA GLU A 200 20.98 -4.84 -7.44
C GLU A 200 22.03 -5.35 -6.43
N PRO A 201 22.53 -4.48 -5.54
CA PRO A 201 23.57 -4.82 -4.56
C PRO A 201 23.02 -5.73 -3.45
N LEU A 202 23.26 -7.04 -3.56
CA LEU A 202 22.73 -8.06 -2.65
C LEU A 202 23.02 -7.78 -1.17
N GLU A 203 24.21 -7.30 -0.83
CA GLU A 203 24.56 -7.00 0.56
C GLU A 203 23.75 -5.82 1.13
N ARG A 204 23.45 -4.81 0.30
CA ARG A 204 22.57 -3.71 0.69
C ARG A 204 21.13 -4.20 0.88
N MET A 205 20.67 -5.10 0.02
CA MET A 205 19.33 -5.69 0.16
C MET A 205 19.21 -6.53 1.45
N LYS A 206 20.20 -7.39 1.72
CA LYS A 206 20.28 -8.24 2.93
C LYS A 206 20.36 -7.43 4.22
N ARG A 207 21.00 -6.25 4.19
CA ARG A 207 21.21 -5.42 5.39
C ARG A 207 19.91 -5.14 6.14
N HIS A 208 18.82 -4.85 5.42
CA HIS A 208 17.54 -4.54 6.03
C HIS A 208 16.41 -5.51 5.68
N GLY A 209 16.60 -6.41 4.72
CA GLY A 209 15.54 -7.32 4.31
C GLY A 209 14.78 -6.87 3.07
N ILE A 210 15.40 -6.06 2.19
CA ILE A 210 14.75 -5.55 0.97
C ILE A 210 14.47 -6.72 0.04
N LEU A 211 13.24 -6.78 -0.45
CA LEU A 211 12.74 -7.78 -1.39
C LEU A 211 12.95 -7.29 -2.83
N ILE A 212 13.11 -8.23 -3.76
CA ILE A 212 13.21 -7.99 -5.19
C ILE A 212 12.28 -8.91 -5.96
N ASP A 213 11.56 -8.29 -6.90
CA ASP A 213 10.76 -8.95 -7.92
C ASP A 213 10.86 -8.17 -9.24
N GLY A 214 10.24 -8.71 -10.28
CA GLY A 214 10.03 -8.01 -11.55
C GLY A 214 10.20 -8.91 -12.76
N GLU A 215 10.34 -8.28 -13.92
CA GLU A 215 10.50 -8.97 -15.20
C GLU A 215 11.98 -8.90 -15.63
N GLY A 216 12.57 -10.08 -15.88
CA GLY A 216 13.91 -10.18 -16.46
C GLY A 216 13.99 -9.59 -17.88
N VAL A 217 15.18 -9.61 -18.48
CA VAL A 217 15.35 -9.17 -19.88
C VAL A 217 14.49 -10.02 -20.82
N VAL A 218 13.44 -9.42 -21.38
CA VAL A 218 12.61 -10.00 -22.44
C VAL A 218 12.92 -9.24 -23.73
N ASP A 219 13.21 -9.97 -24.82
CA ASP A 219 13.42 -9.45 -26.17
C ASP A 219 14.44 -8.29 -26.31
N GLY A 220 15.48 -8.27 -25.47
CA GLY A 220 16.53 -7.25 -25.50
C GLY A 220 16.16 -5.91 -24.84
N GLY A 221 15.07 -5.87 -24.07
CA GLY A 221 14.68 -4.73 -23.24
C GLY A 221 15.45 -4.60 -21.93
N GLU A 222 15.19 -3.52 -21.18
CA GLU A 222 15.75 -3.32 -19.83
C GLU A 222 15.05 -4.21 -18.80
N THR A 223 15.81 -4.73 -17.83
CA THR A 223 15.25 -5.46 -16.68
C THR A 223 14.34 -4.53 -15.88
N ARG A 224 13.11 -4.97 -15.61
CA ARG A 224 12.16 -4.25 -14.77
C ARG A 224 12.24 -4.80 -13.36
N ILE A 225 12.47 -3.92 -12.38
CA ILE A 225 12.72 -4.32 -10.99
C ILE A 225 11.74 -3.60 -10.07
N LEU A 226 11.21 -4.35 -9.12
CA LEU A 226 10.42 -3.86 -8.00
C LEU A 226 11.13 -4.18 -6.69
N LEU A 227 11.54 -3.14 -5.96
CA LEU A 227 12.17 -3.26 -4.65
C LEU A 227 11.20 -2.83 -3.56
N GLN A 228 11.04 -3.65 -2.52
CA GLN A 228 10.08 -3.40 -1.44
C GLN A 228 10.67 -3.76 -0.08
N ILE A 229 10.32 -3.00 0.96
CA ILE A 229 10.58 -3.35 2.34
C ILE A 229 9.44 -2.86 3.23
N PHE A 230 9.13 -3.64 4.27
CA PHE A 230 7.97 -3.44 5.11
C PHE A 230 8.38 -3.16 6.55
N SER A 231 7.85 -2.09 7.13
CA SER A 231 8.00 -1.82 8.56
C SER A 231 7.23 -2.86 9.39
N LYS A 232 7.59 -3.00 10.66
CA LYS A 232 6.65 -3.55 11.65
C LYS A 232 5.44 -2.63 11.79
N THR A 233 4.40 -3.11 12.46
CA THR A 233 3.22 -2.28 12.78
C THR A 233 3.62 -1.05 13.60
N VAL A 234 3.20 0.13 13.15
CA VAL A 234 3.54 1.43 13.76
C VAL A 234 2.35 2.12 14.43
N ILE A 235 1.13 1.88 13.95
CA ILE A 235 -0.10 2.51 14.45
C ILE A 235 -1.16 1.40 14.57
N GLY A 236 -1.32 0.83 15.77
CA GLY A 236 -2.18 -0.34 15.93
C GLY A 236 -1.71 -1.48 15.02
N PRO A 237 -2.54 -2.03 14.12
CA PRO A 237 -2.13 -3.03 13.14
C PRO A 237 -1.63 -2.46 11.80
N ILE A 238 -1.53 -1.13 11.64
CA ILE A 238 -1.07 -0.48 10.41
C ILE A 238 0.46 -0.51 10.32
N PHE A 239 1.00 -0.80 9.14
CA PHE A 239 2.43 -0.68 8.83
C PHE A 239 2.67 0.14 7.57
N PHE A 240 3.93 0.47 7.28
CA PHE A 240 4.34 1.16 6.06
C PHE A 240 5.18 0.24 5.16
N GLU A 241 5.03 0.45 3.88
CA GLU A 241 5.91 -0.11 2.85
C GLU A 241 6.76 1.01 2.27
N PHE A 242 8.03 0.71 1.99
CA PHE A 242 8.92 1.58 1.24
C PHE A 242 9.25 0.86 -0.06
N ILE A 243 9.00 1.53 -1.18
CA ILE A 243 9.02 0.91 -2.51
C ILE A 243 9.85 1.73 -3.48
N GLN A 244 10.60 1.06 -4.35
CA GLN A 244 11.24 1.68 -5.50
C GLN A 244 10.93 0.86 -6.75
N ARG A 245 10.24 1.50 -7.69
CA ARG A 245 9.97 0.97 -9.03
C ARG A 245 11.10 1.36 -9.97
N LYS A 246 11.73 0.37 -10.61
CA LYS A 246 12.69 0.55 -11.69
C LYS A 246 12.11 -0.11 -12.95
N GLY A 247 11.13 0.54 -13.55
CA GLY A 247 10.46 0.06 -14.77
C GLY A 247 9.30 -0.92 -14.56
N ASP A 248 9.10 -1.46 -13.35
CA ASP A 248 7.96 -2.33 -13.03
C ASP A 248 6.79 -1.54 -12.37
N ASP A 249 5.66 -1.48 -13.07
CA ASP A 249 4.42 -0.82 -12.62
C ASP A 249 3.41 -1.75 -11.91
N GLY A 250 3.77 -3.05 -11.76
CA GLY A 250 2.97 -4.10 -11.13
C GLY A 250 3.07 -4.15 -9.60
N PHE A 251 2.81 -5.32 -9.01
CA PHE A 251 2.82 -5.50 -7.54
C PHE A 251 3.84 -6.53 -7.03
N GLY A 252 4.52 -7.25 -7.93
CA GLY A 252 5.48 -8.30 -7.59
C GLY A 252 4.85 -9.48 -6.83
N GLU A 253 4.42 -10.51 -7.54
CA GLU A 253 3.79 -11.70 -6.94
C GLU A 253 4.72 -12.41 -5.93
N GLY A 254 6.01 -12.51 -6.24
CA GLY A 254 7.02 -13.09 -5.36
C GLY A 254 7.33 -12.21 -4.15
N ASN A 255 7.33 -10.88 -4.31
CA ASN A 255 7.44 -9.98 -3.17
C ASN A 255 6.21 -10.06 -2.25
N PHE A 256 5.02 -10.21 -2.83
CA PHE A 256 3.78 -10.36 -2.07
C PHE A 256 3.75 -11.68 -1.28
N GLN A 257 4.19 -12.79 -1.89
CA GLN A 257 4.37 -14.07 -1.18
C GLN A 257 5.38 -13.94 -0.03
N ALA A 258 6.54 -13.32 -0.27
CA ALA A 258 7.57 -13.15 0.75
C ALA A 258 7.11 -12.23 1.91
N LEU A 259 6.33 -11.17 1.62
CA LEU A 259 5.66 -10.37 2.64
C LEU A 259 4.70 -11.22 3.47
N PHE A 260 3.85 -12.01 2.81
CA PHE A 260 2.88 -12.87 3.47
C PHE A 260 3.55 -13.81 4.47
N GLU A 261 4.60 -14.51 4.03
CA GLU A 261 5.38 -15.43 4.86
C GLU A 261 6.07 -14.70 6.03
N SER A 262 6.55 -13.46 5.81
CA SER A 262 7.18 -12.66 6.86
C SER A 262 6.19 -12.22 7.94
N ILE A 263 4.95 -11.86 7.55
CA ILE A 263 3.87 -11.55 8.49
C ILE A 263 3.46 -12.82 9.26
N GLU A 264 3.29 -13.95 8.58
CA GLU A 264 2.96 -15.24 9.21
C GLU A 264 4.03 -15.64 10.25
N ALA A 265 5.31 -15.47 9.93
CA ALA A 265 6.41 -15.70 10.87
C ALA A 265 6.35 -14.77 12.09
N ASP A 266 6.02 -13.49 11.92
CA ASP A 266 5.83 -12.56 13.03
C ASP A 266 4.60 -12.92 13.89
N GLN A 267 3.51 -13.41 13.30
CA GLN A 267 2.34 -13.91 14.04
C GLN A 267 2.70 -15.12 14.92
N ILE A 268 3.48 -16.05 14.39
CA ILE A 268 3.99 -17.21 15.15
C ILE A 268 4.91 -16.74 16.28
N ALA A 269 5.84 -15.83 15.99
CA ALA A 269 6.77 -15.29 16.99
C ALA A 269 6.05 -14.54 18.13
N ARG A 270 4.89 -13.94 17.84
CA ARG A 270 4.02 -13.29 18.84
C ARG A 270 3.03 -14.24 19.52
N GLY A 271 2.97 -15.52 19.11
CA GLY A 271 2.02 -16.51 19.62
C GLY A 271 0.56 -16.27 19.20
N VAL A 272 0.33 -15.49 18.15
CA VAL A 272 -1.03 -15.28 17.58
C VAL A 272 -1.46 -16.46 16.74
N LEU A 273 -0.50 -17.07 16.04
CA LEU A 273 -0.70 -18.25 15.21
C LEU A 273 0.11 -19.41 15.80
N THR A 274 -0.53 -20.57 15.97
CA THR A 274 0.16 -21.78 16.41
C THR A 274 0.77 -22.46 15.19
N ALA A 275 2.09 -22.67 15.19
CA ALA A 275 2.73 -23.50 14.18
C ALA A 275 2.25 -24.95 14.36
N SER A 276 1.44 -25.42 13.42
CA SER A 276 0.98 -26.82 13.32
C SER A 276 1.97 -27.69 12.57
#